data_AF-A0A5N7IVG2-F1
#
_entry.id   AF-A0A5N7IVG2-F1
#
_cell.length_a   1.000
_cell.length_b   1.000
_cell.length_c   1.000
_cell.angle_alpha   90.00
_cell.angle_beta   90.00
_cell.angle_gamma   90.00
#
_symmetry.space_group_name_H-M   'P 1'
#
loop_
_entity.id
_entity.type
_entity.pdbx_description
1 polymer ?
#
loop_
_entity_poly.entity_id
_entity_poly.type
_entity_poly.pdbx_seq_one_letter_code
_entity_poly.pdbx_strand_id
1 'polypeptide(L)'
;MRTITQVAEELKVSRRKIYDENKKLGIKTIKEGRNSFITDTDFLKISKDLETYKETFGNVTERVSNVLERDRNIIENNISDREYTDLKERITSLEEQLRMRDEQFIKQLQSKDEQIQAKDYQINGLIQSNFNFTKALNFPLEEVAVTKEVKRNIFSKFFRKG
;
A
#
# COMPACT_ATOMS: atom_id res chain seq x y z
N MET A 1 13.39 28.86 55.65
CA MET A 1 12.20 29.25 54.85
C MET A 1 12.67 30.06 53.66
N ARG A 2 12.11 29.80 52.48
CA ARG A 2 12.50 30.45 51.22
C ARG A 2 11.29 31.05 50.53
N THR A 3 11.47 32.18 49.86
CA THR A 3 10.42 32.76 48.99
C THR A 3 10.26 31.93 47.72
N ILE A 4 9.07 31.94 47.11
CA ILE A 4 8.84 31.28 45.81
C ILE A 4 9.81 31.78 44.72
N THR A 5 10.21 33.05 44.77
CA THR A 5 11.20 33.61 43.84
C THR A 5 12.58 32.98 44.03
N GLN A 6 13.08 32.89 45.27
CA GLN A 6 14.35 32.23 45.59
C GLN A 6 14.34 30.76 45.17
N VAL A 7 13.23 30.06 45.43
CA VAL A 7 13.07 28.64 45.07
C VAL A 7 13.11 28.44 43.55
N ALA A 8 12.45 29.32 42.80
CA ALA A 8 12.46 29.27 41.33
C ALA A 8 13.87 29.50 40.76
N GLU A 9 14.62 30.43 41.35
CA GLU A 9 16.01 30.71 40.97
C GLU A 9 16.96 29.54 41.33
N GLU A 10 16.89 29.02 42.56
CA GLU A 10 17.70 27.90 43.03
C GLU A 10 17.47 26.63 42.19
N LEU A 11 16.22 26.32 41.86
CA LEU A 11 15.85 25.13 41.08
C LEU A 11 15.90 25.36 39.56
N LYS A 12 16.22 26.58 39.12
CA LYS A 12 16.28 27.00 37.71
C LYS A 12 15.01 26.67 36.93
N VAL A 13 13.85 26.94 37.53
CA VAL A 13 12.53 26.74 36.90
C VAL A 13 11.69 28.00 37.04
N SER A 14 10.60 28.09 36.27
CA SER A 14 9.71 29.25 36.39
C SER A 14 8.97 29.25 37.73
N ARG A 15 8.65 30.45 38.25
CA ARG A 15 7.80 30.59 39.44
C ARG A 15 6.45 29.86 39.28
N ARG A 16 5.89 29.87 38.06
CA ARG A 16 4.67 29.12 37.72
C ARG A 16 4.84 27.63 37.97
N LYS A 17 5.95 27.04 37.52
CA LYS A 17 6.25 25.63 37.76
C LYS A 17 6.32 25.31 39.26
N ILE A 18 6.89 26.21 40.08
CA ILE A 18 6.87 26.04 41.55
C ILE A 18 5.45 26.04 42.11
N TYR A 19 4.55 26.92 41.63
CA TYR A 19 3.14 26.90 42.05
C TYR A 19 2.42 25.62 41.63
N ASP A 20 2.70 25.11 40.43
CA ASP A 20 2.13 23.85 39.95
C ASP A 20 2.62 22.67 40.81
N GLU A 21 3.92 22.63 41.16
CA GLU A 21 4.47 21.61 42.05
C GLU A 21 3.91 21.71 43.47
N ASN A 22 3.73 22.92 44.01
CA ASN A 22 3.08 23.10 45.31
C ASN A 22 1.68 22.52 45.33
N LYS A 23 0.90 22.77 44.26
CA LYS A 23 -0.45 22.21 44.12
C LYS A 23 -0.43 20.69 44.01
N LYS A 24 0.49 20.14 43.21
CA LYS A 24 0.66 18.69 43.01
C LYS A 24 1.06 17.97 44.30
N LEU A 25 1.99 18.55 45.06
CA LEU A 25 2.55 17.96 46.29
C LEU A 25 1.75 18.32 47.55
N GLY A 26 0.67 19.11 47.42
CA GLY A 26 -0.15 19.54 48.55
C GLY A 26 0.55 20.49 49.53
N ILE A 27 1.58 21.22 49.07
CA ILE A 27 2.38 22.13 49.89
C ILE A 27 1.61 23.44 50.10
N LYS A 28 1.43 23.84 51.36
CA LYS A 28 0.83 25.12 51.72
C LYS A 28 1.92 26.19 51.83
N THR A 29 1.74 27.28 51.10
CA THR A 29 2.63 28.45 51.21
C THR A 29 2.20 29.37 52.34
N ILE A 30 3.16 29.94 53.06
CA ILE A 30 2.92 30.97 54.08
C ILE A 30 3.03 32.34 53.41
N LYS A 31 2.05 33.21 53.61
CA LYS A 31 2.00 34.52 52.95
C LYS A 31 2.33 35.63 53.95
N GLU A 32 3.38 36.40 53.66
CA GLU A 32 3.74 37.60 54.42
C GLU A 32 3.82 38.78 53.45
N GLY A 33 2.84 39.68 53.55
CA GLY A 33 2.68 40.79 52.62
C GLY A 33 2.47 40.31 51.17
N ARG A 34 3.37 40.73 50.28
CA ARG A 34 3.36 40.35 48.84
C ARG A 34 4.13 39.06 48.55
N ASN A 35 4.83 38.52 49.54
CA ASN A 35 5.69 37.36 49.36
C ASN A 35 5.02 36.07 49.85
N SER A 36 5.27 34.99 49.12
CA SER A 36 4.89 33.63 49.51
C SER A 36 6.15 32.84 49.83
N PHE A 37 6.10 32.11 50.94
CA PHE A 37 7.21 31.34 51.47
C PHE A 37 6.85 29.86 51.53
N ILE A 38 7.87 29.03 51.39
CA ILE A 38 7.80 27.59 51.66
C ILE A 38 8.84 27.20 52.70
N THR A 39 8.54 26.12 53.41
CA THR A 39 9.47 25.53 54.37
C THR A 39 10.65 24.88 53.66
N ASP A 40 11.77 24.72 54.35
CA ASP A 40 12.95 24.07 53.77
C ASP A 40 12.70 22.58 53.53
N THR A 41 11.82 21.96 54.32
CA THR A 41 11.33 20.59 54.08
C THR A 41 10.52 20.47 52.80
N ASP A 42 9.64 21.43 52.52
CA ASP A 42 8.82 21.41 51.30
C ASP A 42 9.65 21.75 50.05
N PHE A 43 10.65 22.62 50.20
CA PHE A 43 11.66 22.86 49.16
C PHE A 43 12.35 21.56 48.72
N LEU A 44 12.78 20.72 49.67
CA LEU A 44 13.41 19.43 49.36
C LEU A 44 12.46 18.48 48.61
N LYS A 45 11.17 18.47 48.96
CA LYS A 45 10.17 17.66 48.24
C LYS A 45 10.02 18.11 46.78
N ILE A 46 9.94 19.42 46.55
CA ILE A 46 9.84 19.99 45.19
C ILE A 46 11.11 19.66 44.39
N SER A 47 12.28 19.84 45.00
CA SER A 47 13.56 19.51 44.36
C SER A 47 13.60 18.05 43.89
N LYS A 48 13.23 17.12 44.77
CA LYS A 48 13.23 15.68 44.48
C LYS A 48 12.22 15.29 43.40
N ASP A 49 11.02 15.86 43.43
CA ASP A 49 10.01 15.59 42.40
C ASP A 49 10.45 16.09 41.02
N LEU A 50 11.03 17.29 40.94
CA LEU A 50 11.57 17.85 39.70
C LEU A 50 12.75 17.03 39.15
N GLU A 51 13.59 16.49 40.02
CA GLU A 51 14.69 15.61 39.65
C GLU A 51 14.19 14.28 39.08
N THR A 52 13.22 13.66 39.76
CA THR A 52 12.55 12.43 39.28
C THR A 52 11.85 12.66 37.94
N TYR A 53 11.21 13.82 37.76
CA TYR A 53 10.58 14.22 36.50
C TYR A 53 11.62 14.36 35.38
N LYS A 54 12.77 14.98 35.64
CA LYS A 54 13.85 15.10 34.65
C LYS A 54 14.42 13.75 34.25
N GLU A 55 14.62 12.84 35.20
CA GLU A 55 15.09 11.48 34.89
C GLU A 55 14.08 10.71 34.04
N THR A 56 12.80 10.73 34.42
CA THR A 56 11.75 9.98 33.71
C THR A 56 11.45 10.56 32.33
N PHE A 57 11.26 11.88 32.19
CA PHE A 57 10.95 12.51 30.90
C PHE A 57 12.19 12.70 30.02
N GLY A 58 13.37 12.89 30.59
CA GLY A 58 14.64 12.93 29.84
C GLY A 58 14.88 11.61 29.11
N ASN A 59 14.72 10.49 29.82
CA ASN A 59 14.84 9.15 29.24
C ASN A 59 13.80 8.87 28.14
N VAL A 60 12.57 9.38 28.28
CA VAL A 60 11.53 9.25 27.25
C VAL A 60 11.88 10.08 26.01
N THR A 61 12.36 11.30 26.19
CA THR A 61 12.73 12.20 25.10
C THR A 61 13.87 11.61 24.27
N GLU A 62 14.89 11.07 24.93
CA GLU A 62 16.02 10.39 24.28
C GLU A 62 15.56 9.14 23.51
N ARG A 63 14.69 8.31 24.11
CA ARG A 63 14.12 7.14 23.43
C ARG A 63 13.33 7.52 22.19
N VAL A 64 12.49 8.55 22.27
CA VAL A 64 11.71 9.05 21.11
C VAL A 64 12.66 9.56 20.02
N SER A 65 13.69 10.33 20.39
CA SER A 65 14.70 10.82 19.43
C SER A 65 15.39 9.66 18.70
N ASN A 66 15.84 8.64 19.43
CA ASN A 66 16.52 7.48 18.85
C ASN A 66 15.61 6.67 17.91
N VAL A 67 14.32 6.54 18.23
CA VAL A 67 13.34 5.87 17.35
C VAL A 67 13.13 6.67 16.08
N LEU A 68 12.95 7.99 16.18
CA LEU A 68 12.75 8.85 15.01
C LEU A 68 13.97 8.84 14.08
N GLU A 69 15.18 8.85 14.64
CA GLU A 69 16.41 8.78 13.86
C GLU A 69 16.57 7.43 13.16
N ARG A 70 16.26 6.33 13.86
CA ARG A 70 16.24 4.98 13.26
C ARG A 70 15.24 4.92 12.11
N ASP A 71 14.02 5.40 12.32
CA ASP A 71 12.96 5.34 11.31
C ASP A 71 13.29 6.23 10.11
N ARG A 72 13.91 7.40 10.33
CA ARG A 72 14.45 8.26 9.25
C ARG A 72 15.50 7.54 8.42
N ASN A 73 16.47 6.90 9.08
CA ASN A 73 17.51 6.13 8.40
C ASN A 73 16.93 4.95 7.60
N ILE A 74 15.88 4.29 8.11
CA ILE A 74 15.19 3.22 7.37
C ILE A 74 14.51 3.79 6.12
N ILE A 75 13.85 4.93 6.22
CA ILE A 75 13.19 5.59 5.07
C ILE A 75 14.22 6.00 4.01
N GLU A 76 15.32 6.62 4.41
CA GLU A 76 16.38 7.07 3.50
C GLU A 76 17.11 5.91 2.80
N ASN A 77 17.17 4.73 3.43
CA ASN A 77 17.84 3.55 2.88
C ASN A 77 16.93 2.58 2.11
N ASN A 78 15.61 2.84 2.03
CA ASN A 78 14.64 1.85 1.56
C ASN A 78 14.41 1.80 0.04
N ILE A 79 15.09 2.64 -0.75
CA ILE A 79 15.35 2.55 -2.20
C ILE A 79 15.94 3.91 -2.56
N SER A 80 17.14 3.95 -3.14
CA SER A 80 17.67 5.21 -3.66
C SER A 80 16.79 5.71 -4.81
N ASP A 81 16.67 7.03 -4.98
CA ASP A 81 15.94 7.63 -6.12
C ASP A 81 16.40 7.05 -7.48
N ARG A 82 17.66 6.60 -7.54
CA ARG A 82 18.25 5.91 -8.69
C ARG A 82 17.68 4.50 -8.89
N GLU A 83 17.64 3.68 -7.86
CA GLU A 83 17.04 2.34 -7.92
C GLU A 83 15.55 2.42 -8.25
N TYR A 84 14.83 3.42 -7.74
CA TYR A 84 13.44 3.67 -8.11
C TYR A 84 13.30 3.99 -9.61
N THR A 85 14.17 4.85 -10.12
CA THR A 85 14.17 5.24 -11.54
C THR A 85 14.49 4.06 -12.45
N ASP A 86 15.53 3.28 -12.11
CA ASP A 86 15.92 2.08 -12.86
C ASP A 86 14.80 1.03 -12.87
N LEU A 87 14.12 0.81 -11.74
CA LEU A 87 12.97 -0.10 -11.66
C LEU A 87 11.80 0.39 -12.51
N LYS A 88 11.52 1.69 -12.51
CA LYS A 88 10.46 2.29 -13.31
C LYS A 88 10.73 2.12 -14.81
N GLU A 89 11.95 2.39 -15.27
CA GLU A 89 12.36 2.17 -16.66
C GLU A 89 12.22 0.70 -17.07
N ARG A 90 12.62 -0.22 -16.19
CA ARG A 90 12.51 -1.66 -16.42
C ARG A 90 11.05 -2.11 -16.53
N ILE A 91 10.15 -1.59 -15.69
CA ILE A 91 8.72 -1.87 -15.78
C ILE A 91 8.16 -1.39 -17.13
N THR A 92 8.44 -0.14 -17.50
CA THR A 92 7.97 0.41 -18.80
C THR A 92 8.49 -0.40 -19.98
N SER A 93 9.74 -0.86 -19.95
CA SER A 93 10.28 -1.72 -21.01
C SER A 93 9.57 -3.09 -21.06
N LEU A 94 9.21 -3.67 -19.93
CA LEU A 94 8.51 -4.96 -19.88
C LEU A 94 7.06 -4.84 -20.36
N GLU A 95 6.38 -3.75 -20.03
CA GLU A 95 5.03 -3.44 -20.52
C GLU A 95 5.00 -3.33 -22.04
N GLU A 96 5.99 -2.65 -22.64
CA GLU A 96 6.10 -2.53 -24.10
C GLU A 96 6.35 -3.89 -24.77
N GLN A 97 7.20 -4.75 -24.18
CA GLN A 97 7.44 -6.10 -24.69
C GLN A 97 6.18 -6.97 -24.65
N LEU A 98 5.38 -6.87 -23.58
CA LEU A 98 4.10 -7.57 -23.48
C LEU A 98 3.13 -7.07 -24.55
N ARG A 99 3.01 -5.74 -24.73
CA ARG A 99 2.14 -5.16 -25.77
C ARG A 99 2.51 -5.66 -27.16
N MET A 100 3.79 -5.61 -27.54
CA MET A 100 4.24 -6.08 -28.84
C MET A 100 3.96 -7.58 -29.05
N ARG A 101 4.12 -8.39 -27.99
CA ARG A 101 3.81 -9.83 -28.04
C ARG A 101 2.32 -10.07 -28.27
N ASP A 102 1.46 -9.35 -27.55
CA ASP A 102 0.00 -9.49 -27.68
C ASP A 102 -0.46 -9.08 -29.09
N GLU A 103 0.08 -8.00 -29.66
CA GLU A 103 -0.19 -7.61 -31.04
C GLU A 103 0.22 -8.69 -32.06
N GLN A 104 1.36 -9.36 -31.85
CA GLN A 104 1.79 -10.46 -32.70
C GLN A 104 0.84 -11.66 -32.59
N PHE A 105 0.39 -12.02 -31.39
CA PHE A 105 -0.56 -13.11 -31.21
C PHE A 105 -1.91 -12.82 -31.89
N ILE A 106 -2.42 -11.59 -31.75
CA ILE A 106 -3.67 -11.18 -32.42
C ILE A 106 -3.55 -11.32 -33.94
N LYS A 107 -2.43 -10.85 -34.53
CA LYS A 107 -2.19 -10.99 -35.98
C LYS A 107 -2.13 -12.46 -36.43
N GLN A 108 -1.51 -13.33 -35.64
CA GLN A 108 -1.45 -14.76 -35.96
C GLN A 108 -2.83 -15.42 -35.88
N LEU A 109 -3.66 -15.05 -34.89
CA LEU A 109 -5.03 -15.54 -34.78
C LEU A 109 -5.87 -15.11 -35.98
N GLN A 110 -5.80 -13.83 -36.36
CA GLN A 110 -6.51 -13.32 -37.54
C GLN A 110 -6.11 -14.08 -38.81
N SER A 111 -4.82 -14.31 -39.03
CA SER A 111 -4.36 -15.09 -40.19
C SER A 111 -4.85 -16.54 -40.17
N LYS A 112 -4.93 -17.17 -39.00
CA LYS A 112 -5.47 -18.52 -38.87
C LYS A 112 -6.98 -18.57 -39.12
N ASP A 113 -7.73 -17.58 -38.65
CA ASP A 113 -9.17 -17.47 -38.89
C ASP A 113 -9.46 -17.29 -40.39
N GLU A 114 -8.69 -16.46 -41.10
CA GLU A 114 -8.79 -16.31 -42.56
C GLU A 114 -8.55 -17.64 -43.29
N GLN A 115 -7.54 -18.41 -42.87
CA GLN A 115 -7.26 -19.73 -43.43
C GLN A 115 -8.40 -20.72 -43.17
N ILE A 116 -9.01 -20.69 -41.99
CA ILE A 116 -10.17 -21.53 -41.65
C ILE A 116 -11.35 -21.16 -42.54
N GLN A 117 -11.67 -19.86 -42.67
CA GLN A 117 -12.75 -19.40 -43.53
C GLN A 117 -12.54 -19.83 -44.99
N ALA A 118 -11.31 -19.70 -45.52
CA ALA A 118 -11.00 -20.14 -46.88
C ALA A 118 -11.24 -21.66 -47.07
N LYS A 119 -10.86 -22.48 -46.07
CA LYS A 119 -11.13 -23.92 -46.09
C LYS A 119 -12.61 -24.24 -45.98
N ASP A 120 -13.37 -23.52 -45.15
CA ASP A 120 -14.81 -23.68 -45.04
C ASP A 120 -15.52 -23.40 -46.37
N TYR A 121 -15.09 -22.35 -47.11
CA TYR A 121 -15.59 -22.07 -48.45
C TYR A 121 -15.32 -23.23 -49.43
N GLN A 122 -14.10 -23.80 -49.40
CA GLN A 122 -13.75 -24.94 -50.24
C GLN A 122 -14.59 -26.18 -49.91
N ILE A 123 -14.76 -26.49 -48.62
CA ILE A 123 -15.57 -27.62 -48.15
C ILE A 123 -17.02 -27.46 -48.62
N ASN A 124 -17.61 -26.27 -48.45
CA ASN A 124 -18.97 -26.00 -48.90
C ASN A 124 -19.13 -26.18 -50.42
N GLY A 125 -18.13 -25.76 -51.20
CA GLY A 125 -18.10 -26.01 -52.64
C GLY A 125 -18.10 -27.49 -53.00
N LEU A 126 -17.29 -28.30 -52.32
CA LEU A 126 -17.25 -29.76 -52.51
C LEU A 126 -18.57 -30.43 -52.12
N ILE A 127 -19.18 -30.02 -51.01
CA ILE A 127 -20.49 -30.53 -50.58
C ILE A 127 -21.55 -30.27 -51.66
N GLN A 128 -21.61 -29.05 -52.20
CA GLN A 128 -22.55 -28.70 -53.26
C GLN A 128 -22.28 -29.49 -54.55
N SER A 129 -21.01 -29.64 -54.93
CA SER A 129 -20.62 -30.44 -56.10
C SER A 129 -21.04 -31.90 -55.97
N ASN A 130 -20.78 -32.52 -54.81
CA ASN A 130 -21.18 -33.90 -54.53
C ASN A 130 -22.70 -34.06 -54.53
N PHE A 131 -23.43 -33.13 -53.91
CA PHE A 131 -24.90 -33.14 -53.92
C PHE A 131 -25.45 -33.12 -55.35
N ASN A 132 -24.92 -32.23 -56.20
CA ASN A 132 -25.32 -32.12 -57.61
C ASN A 132 -24.99 -33.40 -58.40
N PHE A 133 -23.82 -34.00 -58.15
CA PHE A 133 -23.41 -35.25 -58.78
C PHE A 133 -24.33 -36.42 -58.41
N THR A 134 -24.63 -36.61 -57.12
CA THR A 134 -25.53 -37.67 -56.65
C THR A 134 -26.93 -37.52 -57.23
N LYS A 135 -27.44 -36.27 -57.30
CA LYS A 135 -28.73 -35.97 -57.92
C LYS A 135 -28.74 -36.34 -59.42
N ALA A 136 -27.65 -36.08 -60.15
CA ALA A 136 -27.55 -36.42 -61.57
C ALA A 136 -27.53 -37.94 -61.84
N LEU A 137 -27.10 -38.74 -60.86
CA LEU A 137 -27.01 -40.20 -60.99
C LEU A 137 -28.28 -40.96 -60.57
N ASN A 138 -29.37 -40.28 -60.17
CA ASN A 138 -30.62 -40.91 -59.68
C ASN A 138 -30.42 -41.92 -58.52
N PHE A 139 -29.34 -41.82 -57.75
CA PHE A 139 -29.23 -42.56 -56.50
C PHE A 139 -30.23 -41.98 -55.48
N PRO A 140 -30.95 -42.80 -54.70
CA PRO A 140 -31.72 -42.29 -53.58
C PRO A 140 -30.75 -41.60 -52.61
N LEU A 141 -30.90 -40.28 -52.45
CA LEU A 141 -30.16 -39.51 -51.47
C LEU A 141 -30.61 -39.98 -50.08
N GLU A 142 -29.76 -40.72 -49.36
CA GLU A 142 -29.83 -40.68 -47.91
C GLU A 142 -29.50 -39.25 -47.51
N GLU A 143 -30.49 -38.51 -47.01
CA GLU A 143 -30.28 -37.20 -46.40
C GLU A 143 -29.35 -37.39 -45.20
N VAL A 144 -28.05 -37.21 -45.42
CA VAL A 144 -27.14 -36.91 -44.31
C VAL A 144 -27.55 -35.52 -43.85
N ALA A 145 -28.48 -35.48 -42.90
CA ALA A 145 -28.85 -34.28 -42.20
C ALA A 145 -27.57 -33.72 -41.56
N VAL A 146 -26.94 -32.77 -42.26
CA VAL A 146 -26.04 -31.81 -41.62
C VAL A 146 -26.95 -30.99 -40.74
N THR A 147 -27.23 -31.50 -39.54
CA THR A 147 -27.95 -30.77 -38.51
C THR A 147 -27.22 -29.45 -38.36
N LYS A 148 -27.93 -28.35 -38.63
CA LYS A 148 -27.50 -26.97 -38.38
C LYS A 148 -27.33 -26.68 -36.86
N GLU A 149 -27.09 -27.71 -36.04
CA GLU A 149 -26.92 -27.66 -34.59
C GLU A 149 -25.45 -27.70 -34.15
N VAL A 150 -24.49 -27.39 -35.02
CA VAL A 150 -23.15 -26.96 -34.56
C VAL A 150 -23.04 -25.44 -34.60
N LYS A 151 -24.14 -24.74 -34.30
CA LYS A 151 -24.09 -23.35 -33.83
C LYS A 151 -24.24 -23.36 -32.32
N ARG A 152 -23.14 -23.04 -31.65
CA ARG A 152 -22.97 -22.76 -30.20
C ARG A 152 -22.81 -23.99 -29.30
N ASN A 153 -21.55 -24.29 -28.92
CA ASN A 153 -21.12 -24.81 -27.59
C ASN A 153 -19.91 -25.75 -27.61
N ILE A 154 -18.83 -25.41 -28.32
CA ILE A 154 -17.53 -26.06 -28.07
C ILE A 154 -16.51 -25.07 -27.48
N PHE A 155 -16.57 -23.79 -27.87
CA PHE A 155 -15.70 -22.75 -27.28
C PHE A 155 -16.13 -22.28 -25.88
N SER A 156 -17.37 -22.50 -25.46
CA SER A 156 -17.86 -22.08 -24.12
C SER A 156 -17.42 -23.01 -22.98
N LYS A 157 -16.84 -24.19 -23.27
CA LYS A 157 -16.32 -25.11 -22.25
C LYS A 157 -14.82 -24.95 -21.98
N PHE A 158 -14.07 -24.27 -22.85
CA PHE A 158 -12.63 -24.07 -22.66
C PHE A 158 -12.25 -22.78 -21.91
N PHE A 159 -13.20 -21.85 -21.72
CA PHE A 159 -12.98 -20.59 -20.97
C PHE A 159 -13.77 -20.49 -19.65
N ARG A 160 -14.22 -21.62 -19.08
CA ARG A 160 -14.77 -21.65 -17.71
C ARG A 160 -13.96 -22.59 -16.83
N LYS A 161 -12.85 -22.05 -16.32
CA LYS A 161 -12.17 -22.26 -15.03
C LYS A 161 -10.97 -21.29 -15.10
N GLY A 162 -10.86 -20.24 -14.29
CA GLY A 162 -11.12 -20.25 -12.85
C GLY A 162 -9.94 -20.96 -12.22
#